data_AF-A0AAE7NP57-F1
#
_entry.id   AF-A0AAE7NP57-F1
#
_cell.length_a   1.000
_cell.length_b   1.000
_cell.length_c   1.000
_cell.angle_alpha   90.00
_cell.angle_beta   90.00
_cell.angle_gamma   90.00
#
_symmetry.space_group_name_H-M   'P 1'
#
loop_
_entity.id
_entity.type
_entity.pdbx_description
1 polymer ?
#
loop_
_entity_poly.entity_id
_entity_poly.type
_entity_poly.pdbx_seq_one_letter_code
_entity_poly.pdbx_strand_id
1 'polypeptide(L)'
;MTLARAALFWLLATRTSAEIVIGLFGRTSGGDEGGFSLGAIFNLAALLIATVALLYWSRSRSKLPILVWAPYLIIAAGSLTYTTEVGDSARLLMSTLTFPAIFLSAFILLRTIEDVANLLLCIIYSSIVPTVVAFYQIATGGLGGMTGDRLQSTFSHPNVFAFYVIAVICAILYYNLVAHRHVTAIWRAFLFSYIPVLLAFLLITQTRSAWLGMAAFIVIYAIGVDRKLLVALPCAPLVLMLPVVSQRFEGIGAEPTITFEDVQSGYVVANSYGWRQLLWGRALEDSADARVLGKGLGTLGKNALHFFPLSEHATEAHSAYVQTIYELGILGLLAYLMLYLGIIGAVFIYRRRAPRLAYIVIGFGVVNLLISYSDNLPYYLSYNWYVWAIFGADFALRFGVLQPAPRRLQTFAEMPSSSATAAQPR
;
A
#
# COMPACT_ATOMS: atom_id res chain seq x y z
N MET A 1 19.75 7.33 16.02
CA MET A 1 19.33 6.21 15.13
C MET A 1 18.36 5.27 15.84
N THR A 2 18.73 4.67 16.98
CA THR A 2 17.86 3.74 17.75
C THR A 2 16.51 4.36 18.13
N LEU A 3 16.50 5.61 18.63
CA LEU A 3 15.27 6.31 19.00
C LEU A 3 14.36 6.58 17.79
N ALA A 4 14.92 7.02 16.66
CA ALA A 4 14.15 7.22 15.42
C ALA A 4 13.55 5.91 14.88
N ARG A 5 14.30 4.80 14.97
CA ARG A 5 13.81 3.47 14.60
C ARG A 5 12.67 3.01 15.52
N ALA A 6 12.82 3.19 16.83
CA ALA A 6 11.76 2.90 17.79
C ALA A 6 10.51 3.76 17.54
N ALA A 7 10.68 5.05 17.22
CA ALA A 7 9.58 5.94 16.86
C ALA A 7 8.84 5.47 15.61
N LEU A 8 9.56 5.04 14.56
CA LEU A 8 8.95 4.45 13.36
C LEU A 8 8.10 3.20 13.69
N PHE A 9 8.61 2.33 14.56
CA PHE A 9 7.91 1.11 14.98
C PHE A 9 6.63 1.44 15.75
N TRP A 10 6.71 2.36 16.72
CA TRP A 10 5.54 2.84 17.46
C TRP A 10 4.52 3.50 16.55
N LEU A 11 4.97 4.32 15.61
CA LEU A 11 4.11 5.01 14.65
C LEU A 11 3.30 4.01 13.82
N LEU A 12 3.92 2.98 13.26
CA LEU A 12 3.24 1.96 12.47
C LEU A 12 2.37 1.02 13.31
N ALA A 13 2.80 0.69 14.54
CA ALA A 13 2.04 -0.16 15.45
C ALA A 13 0.72 0.48 15.90
N THR A 14 0.68 1.81 16.01
CA THR A 14 -0.47 2.56 16.56
C THR A 14 -1.36 3.18 15.51
N ARG A 15 -0.90 3.33 14.25
CA ARG A 15 -1.61 4.12 13.22
C ARG A 15 -3.05 3.67 12.97
N THR A 16 -3.30 2.36 12.89
CA THR A 16 -4.63 1.77 12.62
C THR A 16 -5.56 1.79 13.83
N SER A 17 -5.01 1.69 15.03
CA SER A 17 -5.75 1.85 16.28
C SER A 17 -6.18 3.30 16.50
N ALA A 18 -5.32 4.25 16.10
CA ALA A 18 -5.59 5.67 16.20
C ALA A 18 -6.73 6.16 15.28
N GLU A 19 -7.08 5.41 14.22
CA GLU A 19 -8.22 5.74 13.35
C GLU A 19 -9.55 5.79 14.11
N ILE A 20 -9.75 4.93 15.11
CA ILE A 20 -10.95 4.97 15.98
C ILE A 20 -11.03 6.33 16.68
N VAL A 21 -9.90 6.76 17.24
CA VAL A 21 -9.80 8.01 18.00
C VAL A 21 -9.97 9.21 17.06
N ILE A 22 -9.32 9.18 15.89
CA ILE A 22 -9.44 10.22 14.85
C ILE A 22 -10.89 10.32 14.36
N GLY A 23 -11.57 9.20 14.12
CA GLY A 23 -12.96 9.17 13.68
C GLY A 23 -13.96 9.64 14.75
N LEU A 24 -13.65 9.43 16.04
CA LEU A 24 -14.46 9.92 17.16
C LEU A 24 -14.30 11.44 17.36
N PHE A 25 -13.09 11.98 17.22
CA PHE A 25 -12.83 13.42 17.39
C PHE A 25 -12.98 14.24 16.09
N GLY A 26 -13.04 13.59 14.92
CA GLY A 26 -13.19 14.22 13.60
C GLY A 26 -14.64 14.33 13.10
N ARG A 27 -15.63 13.88 13.88
CA ARG A 27 -17.08 14.03 13.60
C ARG A 27 -17.66 15.33 14.17
N THR A 28 -16.98 16.47 13.99
CA THR A 28 -17.68 17.76 14.04
C THR A 28 -18.35 17.96 12.69
N SER A 29 -19.66 17.75 12.69
CA SER A 29 -20.60 18.10 11.63
C SER A 29 -20.45 19.56 11.22
N GLY A 30 -20.49 19.81 9.91
CA GLY A 30 -20.52 21.16 9.34
C GLY A 30 -19.12 21.73 9.14
N GLY A 31 -18.86 22.23 7.93
CA GLY A 31 -17.61 22.89 7.61
C GLY A 31 -17.30 23.99 8.62
N ASP A 32 -16.15 23.88 9.28
CA ASP A 32 -15.39 25.01 9.78
C ASP A 32 -13.93 24.58 10.04
N GLU A 33 -13.07 25.12 9.19
CA GLU A 33 -11.80 25.79 9.48
C GLU A 33 -10.95 25.35 10.70
N GLY A 34 -9.70 24.96 10.41
CA GLY A 34 -8.55 25.35 11.23
C GLY A 34 -8.13 24.46 12.43
N GLY A 35 -8.85 23.39 12.77
CA GLY A 35 -8.46 22.53 13.89
C GLY A 35 -7.26 21.59 13.60
N PHE A 36 -6.28 21.53 14.51
CA PHE A 36 -5.21 20.51 14.49
C PHE A 36 -5.80 19.10 14.66
N SER A 37 -6.11 18.42 13.55
CA SER A 37 -6.54 17.02 13.59
C SER A 37 -5.41 16.13 14.14
N LEU A 38 -5.74 15.12 14.96
CA LEU A 38 -4.78 14.09 15.40
C LEU A 38 -4.01 13.47 14.23
N GLY A 39 -4.66 13.32 13.06
CA GLY A 39 -4.01 12.86 11.83
C GLY A 39 -2.85 13.76 11.35
N ALA A 40 -2.94 15.08 11.54
CA ALA A 40 -1.85 16.00 11.21
C ALA A 40 -0.61 15.78 12.09
N ILE A 41 -0.80 15.42 13.37
CA ILE A 41 0.29 15.08 14.29
C ILE A 41 1.00 13.80 13.82
N PHE A 42 0.24 12.78 13.42
CA PHE A 42 0.82 11.56 12.84
C PHE A 42 1.64 11.88 11.58
N ASN A 43 1.10 12.69 10.66
CA ASN A 43 1.81 13.11 9.45
C ASN A 43 3.11 13.86 9.78
N LEU A 44 3.05 14.82 10.70
CA LEU A 44 4.22 15.56 11.16
C LEU A 44 5.26 14.62 11.79
N ALA A 45 4.84 13.65 12.61
CA ALA A 45 5.73 12.66 13.19
C ALA A 45 6.43 11.82 12.11
N ALA A 46 5.70 11.36 11.08
CA ALA A 46 6.29 10.63 9.96
C ALA A 46 7.35 11.47 9.22
N LEU A 47 7.06 12.74 8.95
CA LEU A 47 7.99 13.66 8.29
C LEU A 47 9.22 13.95 9.17
N LEU A 48 9.05 14.17 10.48
CA LEU A 48 10.15 14.37 11.42
C LEU A 48 11.07 13.15 11.50
N ILE A 49 10.50 11.94 11.57
CA ILE A 49 11.28 10.68 11.56
C ILE A 49 12.09 10.58 10.27
N ALA A 50 11.49 10.91 9.11
CA ALA A 50 12.21 10.88 7.84
C ALA A 50 13.33 11.92 7.78
N THR A 51 13.10 13.15 8.25
CA THR A 51 14.14 14.18 8.36
C THR A 51 15.32 13.71 9.21
N VAL A 52 15.05 13.10 10.36
CA VAL A 52 16.09 12.49 11.21
C VAL A 52 16.77 11.32 10.51
N ALA A 53 16.02 10.49 9.76
CA ALA A 53 16.58 9.40 8.99
C ALA A 53 17.54 9.90 7.90
N LEU A 54 17.24 11.01 7.23
CA LEU A 54 18.09 11.63 6.21
C LEU A 54 19.45 12.09 6.75
N LEU A 55 19.56 12.44 8.05
CA LEU A 55 20.85 12.72 8.68
C LEU A 55 21.79 11.49 8.67
N TYR A 56 21.23 10.28 8.55
CA TYR A 56 21.96 9.03 8.43
C TYR A 56 22.10 8.55 6.97
N TRP A 57 21.73 9.36 5.98
CA TRP A 57 21.73 9.01 4.56
C TRP A 57 23.11 8.67 4.02
N SER A 58 24.18 9.30 4.53
CA SER A 58 25.58 9.04 4.10
C SER A 58 26.00 7.57 4.19
N ARG A 59 25.27 6.77 4.99
CA ARG A 59 25.47 5.33 5.14
C ARG A 59 24.75 4.49 4.08
N SER A 60 23.92 5.10 3.24
CA SER A 60 23.25 4.45 2.11
C SER A 60 23.98 4.77 0.80
N ARG A 61 24.21 3.74 -0.02
CA ARG A 61 24.85 3.90 -1.33
C ARG A 61 23.86 3.97 -2.50
N SER A 62 22.57 3.68 -2.28
CA SER A 62 21.57 3.64 -3.34
C SER A 62 20.69 4.89 -3.33
N LYS A 63 20.66 5.60 -4.46
CA LYS A 63 19.75 6.74 -4.70
C LYS A 63 18.38 6.30 -5.22
N LEU A 64 18.21 5.00 -5.52
CA LEU A 64 17.00 4.45 -6.12
C LEU A 64 15.70 4.84 -5.37
N PRO A 65 15.63 4.77 -4.02
CA PRO A 65 14.51 5.31 -3.25
C PRO A 65 14.03 6.70 -3.64
N ILE A 66 14.95 7.62 -3.84
CA ILE A 66 14.65 9.01 -4.20
C ILE A 66 14.25 9.09 -5.67
N LEU A 67 14.95 8.36 -6.54
CA LEU A 67 14.67 8.35 -7.98
C LEU A 67 13.29 7.82 -8.33
N VAL A 68 12.77 6.86 -7.56
CA VAL A 68 11.42 6.32 -7.75
C VAL A 68 10.38 7.39 -7.43
N TRP A 69 10.53 8.13 -6.33
CA TRP A 69 9.54 9.10 -5.85
C TRP A 69 9.64 10.49 -6.48
N ALA A 70 10.84 10.94 -6.83
CA ALA A 70 11.08 12.31 -7.25
C ALA A 70 10.19 12.77 -8.43
N PRO A 71 10.00 11.99 -9.51
CA PRO A 71 9.15 12.41 -10.63
C PRO A 71 7.71 12.73 -10.19
N TYR A 72 7.11 11.85 -9.38
CA TYR A 72 5.73 12.03 -8.92
C TYR A 72 5.60 13.25 -8.01
N LEU A 73 6.54 13.43 -7.08
CA LEU A 73 6.53 14.58 -6.16
C LEU A 73 6.76 15.91 -6.87
N ILE A 74 7.65 15.95 -7.87
CA ILE A 74 7.91 17.16 -8.66
C ILE A 74 6.65 17.57 -9.42
N ILE A 75 5.97 16.62 -10.07
CA ILE A 75 4.73 16.90 -10.81
C ILE A 75 3.63 17.32 -9.84
N ALA A 76 3.45 16.60 -8.74
CA ALA A 76 2.44 16.92 -7.73
C ALA A 76 2.67 18.31 -7.11
N ALA A 77 3.92 18.67 -6.78
CA ALA A 77 4.28 20.00 -6.29
C ALA A 77 4.11 21.09 -7.35
N GLY A 78 4.50 20.80 -8.61
CA GLY A 78 4.29 21.70 -9.74
C GLY A 78 2.81 22.02 -9.97
N SER A 79 1.93 21.05 -9.69
CA SER A 79 0.48 21.23 -9.83
C SER A 79 -0.13 22.31 -8.94
N LEU A 80 0.56 22.68 -7.85
CA LEU A 80 0.14 23.78 -6.97
C LEU A 80 0.17 25.15 -7.65
N THR A 81 0.89 25.28 -8.78
CA THR A 81 1.01 26.56 -9.50
C THR A 81 -0.21 26.89 -10.35
N TYR A 82 -1.04 25.90 -10.69
CA TYR A 82 -2.23 26.07 -11.54
C TYR A 82 -3.50 25.46 -10.96
N THR A 83 -3.44 24.80 -9.79
CA THR A 83 -4.65 24.35 -9.09
C THR A 83 -5.50 25.55 -8.67
N THR A 84 -6.82 25.40 -8.77
CA THR A 84 -7.78 26.39 -8.27
C THR A 84 -7.86 26.41 -6.74
N GLU A 85 -7.36 25.36 -6.08
CA GLU A 85 -7.62 25.04 -4.67
C GLU A 85 -6.31 24.82 -3.89
N VAL A 86 -5.45 25.84 -3.88
CA VAL A 86 -4.05 25.74 -3.40
C VAL A 86 -3.95 25.21 -1.97
N GLY A 87 -4.85 25.63 -1.07
CA GLY A 87 -4.84 25.21 0.34
C GLY A 87 -5.05 23.70 0.51
N ASP A 88 -6.09 23.15 -0.12
CA ASP A 88 -6.42 21.73 -0.05
C ASP A 88 -5.39 20.88 -0.81
N SER A 89 -4.97 21.33 -1.99
CA SER A 89 -3.90 20.67 -2.76
C SER A 89 -2.59 20.61 -1.97
N ALA A 90 -2.22 21.69 -1.26
CA ALA A 90 -1.01 21.72 -0.43
C ALA A 90 -1.12 20.76 0.76
N ARG A 91 -2.28 20.71 1.44
CA ARG A 91 -2.54 19.77 2.53
C ARG A 91 -2.47 18.31 2.06
N LEU A 92 -3.01 18.03 0.88
CA LEU A 92 -2.95 16.71 0.26
C LEU A 92 -1.51 16.35 -0.15
N LEU A 93 -0.74 17.30 -0.69
CA LEU A 93 0.68 17.10 -0.97
C LEU A 93 1.47 16.78 0.30
N MET A 94 1.25 17.50 1.40
CA MET A 94 1.89 17.22 2.69
C MET A 94 1.55 15.82 3.21
N SER A 95 0.30 15.40 3.04
CA SER A 95 -0.13 14.04 3.40
C SER A 95 0.53 13.00 2.49
N THR A 96 0.64 13.27 1.20
CA THR A 96 1.31 12.42 0.21
C THR A 96 2.81 12.29 0.48
N LEU A 97 3.47 13.35 0.96
CA LEU A 97 4.89 13.34 1.35
C LEU A 97 5.19 12.37 2.50
N THR A 98 4.18 11.97 3.28
CA THR A 98 4.38 10.94 4.32
C THR A 98 4.69 9.56 3.72
N PHE A 99 4.25 9.26 2.49
CA PHE A 99 4.51 7.99 1.83
C PHE A 99 6.01 7.74 1.54
N PRO A 100 6.71 8.63 0.80
CA PRO A 100 8.15 8.53 0.66
C PRO A 100 8.87 8.67 2.00
N ALA A 101 8.35 9.45 2.95
CA ALA A 101 8.94 9.58 4.28
C ALA A 101 9.00 8.24 5.01
N ILE A 102 7.91 7.47 5.04
CA ILE A 102 7.86 6.14 5.64
C ILE A 102 8.76 5.15 4.86
N PHE A 103 8.70 5.19 3.53
CA PHE A 103 9.58 4.37 2.68
C PHE A 103 11.06 4.59 2.99
N LEU A 104 11.50 5.86 2.98
CA LEU A 104 12.88 6.26 3.22
C LEU A 104 13.30 5.96 4.66
N SER A 105 12.41 6.17 5.62
CA SER A 105 12.68 5.86 7.03
C SER A 105 12.94 4.37 7.23
N ALA A 106 12.08 3.50 6.69
CA ALA A 106 12.30 2.06 6.72
C ALA A 106 13.59 1.67 5.99
N PHE A 107 13.86 2.26 4.83
CA PHE A 107 15.07 2.00 4.07
C PHE A 107 16.38 2.36 4.81
N ILE A 108 16.40 3.50 5.50
CA ILE A 108 17.62 4.05 6.12
C ILE A 108 17.79 3.56 7.56
N LEU A 109 16.71 3.34 8.31
CA LEU A 109 16.82 3.04 9.75
C LEU A 109 17.01 1.54 10.04
N LEU A 110 16.59 0.66 9.13
CA LEU A 110 16.71 -0.79 9.31
C LEU A 110 18.10 -1.27 8.85
N ARG A 111 18.86 -1.87 9.76
CA ARG A 111 20.26 -2.25 9.53
C ARG A 111 20.55 -3.73 9.74
N THR A 112 19.67 -4.46 10.41
CA THR A 112 19.79 -5.92 10.59
C THR A 112 18.57 -6.66 10.05
N ILE A 113 18.70 -7.99 9.95
CA ILE A 113 17.57 -8.87 9.64
C ILE A 113 16.52 -8.79 10.76
N GLU A 114 16.94 -8.67 12.02
CA GLU A 114 16.00 -8.50 13.14
C GLU A 114 15.25 -7.18 13.06
N ASP A 115 15.90 -6.09 12.63
CA ASP A 115 15.21 -4.80 12.43
C ASP A 115 14.05 -4.94 11.43
N VAL A 116 14.29 -5.61 10.30
CA VAL A 116 13.27 -5.88 9.28
C VAL A 116 12.17 -6.77 9.86
N ALA A 117 12.53 -7.82 10.58
CA ALA A 117 11.58 -8.72 11.23
C ALA A 117 10.71 -7.99 12.28
N ASN A 118 11.31 -7.12 13.08
CA ASN A 118 10.62 -6.32 14.09
C ASN A 118 9.65 -5.31 13.47
N LEU A 119 10.03 -4.65 12.38
CA LEU A 119 9.10 -3.79 11.63
C LEU A 119 7.88 -4.58 11.16
N LEU A 120 8.09 -5.76 10.57
CA LEU A 120 7.00 -6.60 10.08
C LEU A 120 6.10 -7.08 11.23
N LEU A 121 6.69 -7.42 12.39
CA LEU A 121 5.92 -7.70 13.60
C LEU A 121 5.10 -6.50 14.06
N CYS A 122 5.61 -5.27 13.98
CA CYS A 122 4.82 -4.08 14.29
C CYS A 122 3.60 -3.95 13.37
N ILE A 123 3.75 -4.26 12.07
CA ILE A 123 2.63 -4.28 11.13
C ILE A 123 1.62 -5.37 11.51
N ILE A 124 2.10 -6.58 11.85
CA ILE A 124 1.23 -7.68 12.29
C ILE A 124 0.53 -7.34 13.62
N TYR A 125 1.23 -6.75 14.59
CA TYR A 125 0.62 -6.33 15.86
C TYR A 125 -0.37 -5.17 15.68
N SER A 126 -0.16 -4.30 14.70
CA SER A 126 -1.11 -3.24 14.38
C SER A 126 -2.46 -3.78 13.88
N SER A 127 -2.57 -5.07 13.51
CA SER A 127 -3.84 -5.70 13.11
C SER A 127 -4.64 -6.27 14.27
N ILE A 128 -4.08 -6.33 15.49
CA ILE A 128 -4.78 -6.86 16.67
C ILE A 128 -6.04 -6.04 16.96
N VAL A 129 -5.92 -4.71 17.10
CA VAL A 129 -7.08 -3.84 17.40
C VAL A 129 -8.12 -3.89 16.29
N PRO A 130 -7.78 -3.73 14.99
CA PRO A 130 -8.73 -3.94 13.90
C PRO A 130 -9.39 -5.32 13.88
N THR A 131 -8.70 -6.37 14.31
CA THR A 131 -9.28 -7.72 14.37
C THR A 131 -10.30 -7.84 15.49
N VAL A 132 -10.00 -7.32 16.68
CA VAL A 132 -10.94 -7.31 17.80
C VAL A 132 -12.19 -6.51 17.45
N VAL A 133 -12.02 -5.33 16.84
CA VAL A 133 -13.14 -4.49 16.40
C VAL A 133 -13.94 -5.16 15.27
N ALA A 134 -13.30 -5.87 14.36
CA ALA A 134 -13.99 -6.63 13.32
C ALA A 134 -14.86 -7.74 13.91
N PHE A 135 -14.34 -8.51 14.87
CA PHE A 135 -15.15 -9.51 15.58
C PHE A 135 -16.31 -8.88 16.35
N TYR A 136 -16.08 -7.74 17.00
CA TYR A 136 -17.14 -7.00 17.68
C TYR A 136 -18.25 -6.55 16.71
N GLN A 137 -17.90 -6.02 15.54
CA GLN A 137 -18.86 -5.64 14.50
C GLN A 137 -19.67 -6.84 13.99
N ILE A 138 -19.02 -7.98 13.78
CA ILE A 138 -19.70 -9.22 13.36
C ILE A 138 -20.65 -9.71 14.46
N ALA A 139 -20.21 -9.74 15.72
CA ALA A 139 -20.98 -10.27 16.85
C ALA A 139 -22.20 -9.43 17.21
N THR A 140 -22.12 -8.10 17.06
CA THR A 140 -23.21 -7.17 17.38
C THR A 140 -24.24 -7.04 16.27
N GLY A 141 -24.06 -7.72 15.13
CA GLY A 141 -24.87 -7.48 13.93
C GLY A 141 -24.68 -6.08 13.33
N GLY A 142 -23.71 -5.32 13.85
CA GLY A 142 -23.35 -3.96 13.42
C GLY A 142 -22.68 -3.89 12.04
N LEU A 143 -22.76 -4.97 11.26
CA LEU A 143 -22.46 -4.96 9.84
C LEU A 143 -23.36 -3.96 9.10
N GLY A 144 -24.55 -3.62 9.61
CA GLY A 144 -25.52 -2.69 9.00
C GLY A 144 -25.46 -1.23 9.47
N GLY A 145 -24.29 -0.67 9.79
CA GLY A 145 -24.13 0.77 10.07
C GLY A 145 -24.41 1.67 8.85
N MET A 146 -24.12 2.97 8.93
CA MET A 146 -24.35 4.00 7.87
C MET A 146 -23.81 3.66 6.45
N THR A 147 -23.06 2.57 6.28
CA THR A 147 -22.42 2.10 5.04
C THR A 147 -22.95 0.74 4.51
N GLY A 148 -24.02 0.19 5.12
CA GLY A 148 -24.62 -1.11 4.77
C GLY A 148 -23.82 -2.33 5.24
N ASP A 149 -24.31 -3.55 4.99
CA ASP A 149 -23.89 -4.91 5.47
C ASP A 149 -22.41 -5.34 5.25
N ARG A 150 -21.44 -4.43 5.36
CA ARG A 150 -20.03 -4.64 5.00
C ARG A 150 -19.11 -4.38 6.19
N LEU A 151 -18.14 -5.27 6.37
CA LEU A 151 -17.14 -5.13 7.43
C LEU A 151 -16.11 -4.04 7.10
N GLN A 152 -16.01 -3.01 7.96
CA GLN A 152 -15.01 -1.93 7.84
C GLN A 152 -14.06 -1.82 9.04
N SER A 153 -14.35 -2.47 10.16
CA SER A 153 -13.55 -2.42 11.39
C SER A 153 -13.27 -0.97 11.84
N THR A 154 -12.03 -0.64 12.18
CA THR A 154 -11.57 0.69 12.64
C THR A 154 -11.41 1.70 11.52
N PHE A 155 -11.63 1.30 10.26
CA PHE A 155 -11.43 2.15 9.10
C PHE A 155 -12.72 2.87 8.71
N SER A 156 -12.56 3.98 8.00
CA SER A 156 -13.67 4.79 7.48
C SER A 156 -14.48 4.09 6.39
N HIS A 157 -13.90 3.10 5.71
CA HIS A 157 -14.53 2.42 4.58
C HIS A 157 -14.07 0.95 4.46
N PRO A 158 -14.95 0.00 4.06
CA PRO A 158 -14.62 -1.42 3.92
C PRO A 158 -13.41 -1.71 3.00
N ASN A 159 -13.25 -0.92 1.94
CA ASN A 159 -12.15 -1.13 0.98
C ASN A 159 -10.78 -0.88 1.63
N VAL A 160 -10.65 0.17 2.44
CA VAL A 160 -9.38 0.50 3.11
C VAL A 160 -8.98 -0.62 4.06
N PHE A 161 -9.95 -1.18 4.80
CA PHE A 161 -9.73 -2.34 5.64
C PHE A 161 -9.30 -3.57 4.83
N ALA A 162 -9.97 -3.85 3.70
CA ALA A 162 -9.61 -4.98 2.84
C ALA A 162 -8.18 -4.88 2.31
N PHE A 163 -7.74 -3.70 1.86
CA PHE A 163 -6.37 -3.50 1.37
C PHE A 163 -5.35 -3.61 2.50
N TYR A 164 -5.66 -3.05 3.66
CA TYR A 164 -4.84 -3.22 4.87
C TYR A 164 -4.67 -4.70 5.24
N VAL A 165 -5.75 -5.49 5.21
CA VAL A 165 -5.69 -6.94 5.46
C VAL A 165 -4.72 -7.65 4.50
N ILE A 166 -4.70 -7.28 3.22
CA ILE A 166 -3.71 -7.81 2.25
C ILE A 166 -2.29 -7.43 2.67
N ALA A 167 -2.05 -6.19 3.11
CA ALA A 167 -0.73 -5.76 3.58
C ALA A 167 -0.27 -6.57 4.82
N VAL A 168 -1.18 -6.88 5.74
CA VAL A 168 -0.89 -7.74 6.91
C VAL A 168 -0.56 -9.17 6.47
N ILE A 169 -1.33 -9.75 5.54
CA ILE A 169 -1.01 -11.09 5.00
C ILE A 169 0.37 -11.09 4.33
N CYS A 170 0.68 -10.07 3.53
CA CYS A 170 2.01 -9.88 2.95
C CYS A 170 3.09 -9.82 4.03
N ALA A 171 2.88 -9.05 5.10
CA ALA A 171 3.81 -8.94 6.22
C ALA A 171 4.02 -10.28 6.94
N ILE A 172 2.98 -11.08 7.17
CA ILE A 172 3.07 -12.43 7.77
C ILE A 172 3.93 -13.36 6.90
N LEU A 173 3.64 -13.44 5.61
CA LEU A 173 4.36 -14.31 4.69
C LEU A 173 5.83 -13.87 4.54
N TYR A 174 6.07 -12.56 4.49
CA TYR A 174 7.43 -12.00 4.42
C TYR A 174 8.19 -12.29 5.72
N TYR A 175 7.59 -12.03 6.88
CA TYR A 175 8.17 -12.27 8.20
C TYR A 175 8.59 -13.73 8.38
N ASN A 176 7.72 -14.68 8.00
CA ASN A 176 7.99 -16.11 8.12
C ASN A 176 9.25 -16.54 7.34
N LEU A 177 9.55 -15.90 6.20
CA LEU A 177 10.75 -16.20 5.42
C LEU A 177 12.01 -15.52 5.98
N VAL A 178 11.88 -14.28 6.46
CA VAL A 178 13.00 -13.52 7.06
C VAL A 178 13.44 -14.13 8.38
N ALA A 179 12.49 -14.40 9.27
CA ALA A 179 12.73 -14.87 10.63
C ALA A 179 12.74 -16.41 10.76
N HIS A 180 12.84 -17.15 9.65
CA HIS A 180 12.62 -18.61 9.62
C HIS A 180 13.45 -19.43 10.62
N ARG A 181 14.62 -18.94 11.07
CA ARG A 181 15.47 -19.61 12.07
C ARG A 181 15.14 -19.26 13.53
N HIS A 182 14.47 -18.13 13.75
CA HIS A 182 14.17 -17.60 15.09
C HIS A 182 12.72 -17.84 15.50
N VAL A 183 11.87 -18.29 14.58
CA VAL A 183 10.45 -18.53 14.81
C VAL A 183 10.24 -19.98 15.26
N THR A 184 9.67 -20.14 16.45
CA THR A 184 9.26 -21.46 16.96
C THR A 184 8.11 -22.03 16.12
N ALA A 185 8.00 -23.36 16.08
CA ALA A 185 6.93 -24.02 15.33
C ALA A 185 5.53 -23.58 15.78
N ILE A 186 5.35 -23.31 17.08
CA ILE A 186 4.09 -22.82 17.68
C ILE A 186 3.78 -21.41 17.16
N TRP A 187 4.76 -20.50 17.17
CA TRP A 187 4.54 -19.15 16.67
C TRP A 187 4.22 -19.13 15.17
N ARG A 188 4.88 -19.99 14.40
CA ARG A 188 4.54 -20.19 12.98
C ARG A 188 3.10 -20.69 12.83
N ALA A 189 2.70 -21.71 13.59
CA ALA A 189 1.33 -22.22 13.53
C ALA A 189 0.29 -21.12 13.85
N PHE A 190 0.57 -20.27 14.85
CA PHE A 190 -0.28 -19.12 15.18
C PHE A 190 -0.37 -18.09 14.04
N LEU A 191 0.76 -17.73 13.43
CA LEU A 191 0.77 -16.80 12.30
C LEU A 191 0.00 -17.34 11.09
N PHE A 192 0.16 -18.63 10.79
CA PHE A 192 -0.54 -19.27 9.67
C PHE A 192 -2.02 -19.53 9.97
N SER A 193 -2.42 -19.78 11.22
CA SER A 193 -3.84 -19.90 11.59
C SER A 193 -4.56 -18.55 11.55
N TYR A 194 -3.82 -17.45 11.68
CA TYR A 194 -4.37 -16.11 11.54
C TYR A 194 -4.68 -15.72 10.09
N ILE A 195 -3.98 -16.28 9.09
CA ILE A 195 -4.24 -15.99 7.66
C ILE A 195 -5.68 -16.33 7.24
N PRO A 196 -6.25 -17.52 7.56
CA PRO A 196 -7.66 -17.82 7.29
C PRO A 196 -8.64 -16.80 7.90
N VAL A 197 -8.37 -16.30 9.10
CA VAL A 197 -9.21 -15.26 9.74
C VAL A 197 -9.17 -13.98 8.92
N LEU A 198 -7.98 -13.55 8.50
CA LEU A 198 -7.79 -12.38 7.64
C LEU A 198 -8.48 -12.56 6.27
N LEU A 199 -8.39 -13.75 5.67
CA LEU A 199 -9.09 -14.06 4.42
C LEU A 199 -10.62 -14.02 4.60
N ALA A 200 -11.14 -14.49 5.72
CA ALA A 200 -12.57 -14.38 6.04
C ALA A 200 -12.99 -12.91 6.15
N PHE A 201 -12.23 -12.07 6.84
CA PHE A 201 -12.50 -10.63 6.88
C PHE A 201 -12.48 -10.00 5.49
N LEU A 202 -11.51 -10.34 4.65
CA LEU A 202 -11.42 -9.89 3.26
C LEU A 202 -12.72 -10.22 2.48
N LEU A 203 -13.27 -11.42 2.66
CA LEU A 203 -14.54 -11.81 2.05
C LEU A 203 -15.73 -11.00 2.60
N ILE A 204 -15.82 -10.81 3.91
CA ILE A 204 -16.93 -10.07 4.54
C ILE A 204 -16.87 -8.56 4.19
N THR A 205 -15.71 -8.01 3.82
CA THR A 205 -15.63 -6.63 3.32
C THR A 205 -16.36 -6.42 1.99
N GLN A 206 -16.62 -7.49 1.23
CA GLN A 206 -17.25 -7.45 -0.10
C GLN A 206 -16.53 -6.55 -1.12
N THR A 207 -15.21 -6.41 -0.99
CA THR A 207 -14.37 -5.57 -1.88
C THR A 207 -13.83 -6.38 -3.06
N ARG A 208 -14.52 -6.32 -4.21
CA ARG A 208 -14.20 -7.13 -5.41
C ARG A 208 -12.74 -7.01 -5.86
N SER A 209 -12.18 -5.80 -5.85
CA SER A 209 -10.80 -5.54 -6.26
C SER A 209 -9.77 -6.12 -5.29
N ALA A 210 -10.07 -6.15 -3.99
CA ALA A 210 -9.25 -6.80 -2.99
C ALA A 210 -9.23 -8.32 -3.19
N TRP A 211 -10.36 -8.93 -3.58
CA TRP A 211 -10.42 -10.37 -3.89
C TRP A 211 -9.59 -10.72 -5.11
N LEU A 212 -9.73 -9.96 -6.20
CA LEU A 212 -8.94 -10.16 -7.41
C LEU A 212 -7.44 -9.93 -7.15
N GLY A 213 -7.11 -8.86 -6.42
CA GLY A 213 -5.76 -8.58 -5.97
C GLY A 213 -5.20 -9.75 -5.16
N MET A 214 -5.90 -10.21 -4.13
CA MET A 214 -5.45 -11.32 -3.29
C MET A 214 -5.29 -12.63 -4.08
N ALA A 215 -6.17 -12.91 -5.04
CA ALA A 215 -6.03 -14.07 -5.93
C ALA A 215 -4.75 -13.97 -6.77
N ALA A 216 -4.49 -12.82 -7.40
CA ALA A 216 -3.25 -12.57 -8.14
C ALA A 216 -2.00 -12.70 -7.25
N PHE A 217 -2.07 -12.19 -6.01
CA PHE A 217 -1.02 -12.32 -5.02
C PHE A 217 -0.71 -13.78 -4.71
N ILE A 218 -1.74 -14.60 -4.43
CA ILE A 218 -1.59 -16.02 -4.11
C ILE A 218 -0.97 -16.77 -5.30
N VAL A 219 -1.38 -16.47 -6.54
CA VAL A 219 -0.80 -17.09 -7.74
C VAL A 219 0.69 -16.75 -7.86
N ILE A 220 1.06 -15.48 -7.74
CA ILE A 220 2.47 -15.05 -7.82
C ILE A 220 3.29 -15.67 -6.68
N TYR A 221 2.74 -15.69 -5.46
CA TYR A 221 3.35 -16.33 -4.30
C TYR A 221 3.54 -17.84 -4.52
N ALA A 222 2.52 -18.53 -5.04
CA ALA A 222 2.57 -19.96 -5.28
C ALA A 222 3.62 -20.32 -6.35
N ILE A 223 3.69 -19.54 -7.44
CA ILE A 223 4.71 -19.74 -8.48
C ILE A 223 6.14 -19.60 -7.92
N GLY A 224 6.36 -18.59 -7.08
CA GLY A 224 7.70 -18.18 -6.66
C GLY A 224 8.19 -18.72 -5.32
N VAL A 225 7.28 -19.12 -4.43
CA VAL A 225 7.58 -19.47 -3.04
C VAL A 225 7.14 -20.90 -2.73
N ASP A 226 5.86 -21.23 -2.93
CA ASP A 226 5.32 -22.57 -2.66
C ASP A 226 4.35 -23.04 -3.74
N ARG A 227 4.87 -23.80 -4.70
CA ARG A 227 4.12 -24.34 -5.84
C ARG A 227 2.97 -25.26 -5.45
N LYS A 228 2.96 -25.81 -4.22
CA LYS A 228 1.86 -26.67 -3.76
C LYS A 228 0.55 -25.92 -3.66
N LEU A 229 0.60 -24.60 -3.43
CA LEU A 229 -0.60 -23.76 -3.41
C LEU A 229 -1.28 -23.64 -4.78
N LEU A 230 -0.57 -23.92 -5.88
CA LEU A 230 -1.20 -23.97 -7.22
C LEU A 230 -2.23 -25.10 -7.32
N VAL A 231 -2.10 -26.15 -6.51
CA VAL A 231 -3.08 -27.25 -6.44
C VAL A 231 -4.42 -26.77 -5.86
N ALA A 232 -4.44 -25.65 -5.13
CA ALA A 232 -5.68 -25.05 -4.63
C ALA A 232 -6.39 -24.18 -5.69
N LEU A 233 -5.73 -23.84 -6.81
CA LEU A 233 -6.31 -22.97 -7.85
C LEU A 233 -7.58 -23.57 -8.51
N PRO A 234 -7.66 -24.89 -8.79
CA PRO A 234 -8.90 -25.52 -9.26
C PRO A 234 -10.07 -25.43 -8.27
N CYS A 235 -9.84 -25.10 -6.99
CA CYS A 235 -10.90 -24.88 -6.01
C CYS A 235 -11.46 -23.45 -6.06
N ALA A 236 -10.85 -22.52 -6.82
CA ALA A 236 -11.34 -21.15 -6.96
C ALA A 236 -12.80 -21.03 -7.43
N PRO A 237 -13.32 -21.88 -8.35
CA PRO A 237 -14.73 -21.89 -8.71
C PRO A 237 -15.67 -22.13 -7.53
N LEU A 238 -15.27 -22.93 -6.53
CA LEU A 238 -16.07 -23.17 -5.33
C LEU A 238 -16.29 -21.90 -4.50
N VAL A 239 -15.30 -20.99 -4.49
CA VAL A 239 -15.43 -19.69 -3.84
C VAL A 239 -16.43 -18.80 -4.58
N LEU A 240 -16.51 -18.89 -5.92
CA LEU A 240 -17.50 -18.16 -6.72
C LEU A 240 -18.94 -18.62 -6.43
N MET A 241 -19.12 -19.87 -6.00
CA MET A 241 -20.43 -20.42 -5.62
C MET A 241 -20.93 -19.92 -4.26
N LEU A 242 -20.08 -19.28 -3.45
CA LEU A 242 -20.54 -18.69 -2.19
C LEU A 242 -21.54 -17.56 -2.48
N PRO A 243 -22.70 -17.49 -1.81
CA PRO A 243 -23.71 -16.44 -2.05
C PRO A 243 -23.14 -15.03 -1.96
N VAL A 244 -22.27 -14.77 -0.97
CA VAL A 244 -21.59 -13.48 -0.78
C VAL A 244 -20.72 -13.06 -1.98
N VAL A 245 -20.25 -14.03 -2.77
CA VAL A 245 -19.41 -13.81 -3.96
C VAL A 245 -20.29 -13.77 -5.21
N SER A 246 -21.11 -14.80 -5.44
CA SER A 246 -21.99 -14.91 -6.62
C SER A 246 -22.95 -13.73 -6.78
N GLN A 247 -23.62 -13.30 -5.70
CA GLN A 247 -24.50 -12.12 -5.71
C GLN A 247 -23.78 -10.83 -6.09
N ARG A 248 -22.44 -10.78 -5.90
CA ARG A 248 -21.62 -9.65 -6.33
C ARG A 248 -21.23 -9.73 -7.81
N PHE A 249 -21.34 -10.88 -8.47
CA PHE A 249 -21.07 -11.02 -9.90
C PHE A 249 -22.35 -11.08 -10.75
N GLU A 250 -23.50 -11.36 -10.14
CA GLU A 250 -24.81 -11.19 -10.76
C GLU A 250 -24.99 -9.75 -11.27
N GLY A 251 -25.37 -9.59 -12.54
CA GLY A 251 -25.62 -8.29 -13.19
C GLY A 251 -24.48 -7.70 -14.03
N ILE A 252 -23.24 -8.23 -13.96
CA ILE A 252 -22.06 -7.65 -14.67
C ILE A 252 -22.16 -7.71 -16.22
N GLY A 253 -23.09 -8.48 -16.79
CA GLY A 253 -23.24 -8.63 -18.24
C GLY A 253 -24.64 -8.38 -18.82
N ALA A 254 -25.60 -7.95 -18.01
CA ALA A 254 -27.02 -7.87 -18.41
C ALA A 254 -27.61 -6.46 -18.32
N GLU A 255 -26.81 -5.44 -18.00
CA GLU A 255 -27.32 -4.07 -17.81
C GLU A 255 -27.30 -3.28 -19.12
N PRO A 256 -28.39 -2.54 -19.44
CA PRO A 256 -28.38 -1.58 -20.54
C PRO A 256 -27.30 -0.53 -20.29
N THR A 257 -26.78 0.08 -21.35
CA THR A 257 -25.84 1.21 -21.26
C THR A 257 -26.50 2.33 -20.45
N ILE A 258 -26.16 2.41 -19.16
CA ILE A 258 -26.75 3.38 -18.24
C ILE A 258 -26.30 4.76 -18.69
N THR A 259 -27.24 5.58 -19.15
CA THR A 259 -26.93 6.97 -19.51
C THR A 259 -27.05 7.87 -18.28
N PHE A 260 -26.44 9.06 -18.36
CA PHE A 260 -26.54 10.06 -17.29
C PHE A 260 -28.01 10.45 -17.02
N GLU A 261 -28.82 10.52 -18.08
CA GLU A 261 -30.25 10.85 -17.99
C GLU A 261 -31.04 9.77 -17.24
N ASP A 262 -30.69 8.49 -17.38
CA ASP A 262 -31.34 7.38 -16.67
C ASP A 262 -31.07 7.40 -15.15
N VAL A 263 -29.86 7.81 -14.76
CA VAL A 263 -29.47 7.93 -13.34
C VAL A 263 -30.06 9.21 -12.74
N GLN A 264 -30.02 10.32 -13.48
CA GLN A 264 -30.55 11.61 -13.02
C GLN A 264 -32.07 11.60 -12.87
N SER A 265 -32.77 10.86 -13.72
CA SER A 265 -34.22 10.70 -13.69
C SER A 265 -34.70 9.71 -12.61
N GLY A 266 -33.78 9.04 -11.91
CA GLY A 266 -34.09 8.06 -10.86
C GLY A 266 -34.66 6.74 -11.37
N TYR A 267 -34.70 6.54 -12.69
CA TYR A 267 -35.24 5.32 -13.31
C TYR A 267 -34.29 4.12 -13.18
N VAL A 268 -32.98 4.35 -13.03
CA VAL A 268 -31.97 3.29 -12.91
C VAL A 268 -31.02 3.54 -11.74
N VAL A 269 -30.98 2.59 -10.79
CA VAL A 269 -29.96 2.57 -9.74
C VAL A 269 -28.73 1.86 -10.29
N ALA A 270 -27.74 2.63 -10.74
CA ALA A 270 -26.49 2.08 -11.25
C ALA A 270 -25.77 1.27 -10.17
N ASN A 271 -25.30 0.07 -10.51
CA ASN A 271 -24.39 -0.64 -9.63
C ASN A 271 -23.06 0.16 -9.50
N SER A 272 -22.30 -0.09 -8.43
CA SER A 272 -21.07 0.67 -8.15
C SER A 272 -20.01 0.66 -9.26
N TYR A 273 -20.05 -0.30 -10.20
CA TYR A 273 -19.11 -0.33 -11.33
C TYR A 273 -19.63 0.51 -12.51
N GLY A 274 -20.92 0.44 -12.84
CA GLY A 274 -21.55 1.29 -13.86
C GLY A 274 -21.44 2.78 -13.50
N TRP A 275 -21.66 3.13 -12.23
CA TRP A 275 -21.44 4.50 -11.74
C TRP A 275 -20.00 4.99 -11.98
N ARG A 276 -19.00 4.14 -11.72
CA ARG A 276 -17.59 4.48 -11.96
C ARG A 276 -17.31 4.70 -13.43
N GLN A 277 -17.83 3.87 -14.34
CA GLN A 277 -17.63 4.04 -15.78
C GLN A 277 -18.17 5.39 -16.27
N LEU A 278 -19.37 5.77 -15.82
CA LEU A 278 -19.98 7.06 -16.13
C LEU A 278 -19.13 8.22 -15.58
N LEU A 279 -18.72 8.12 -14.31
CA LEU A 279 -17.85 9.10 -13.67
C LEU A 279 -16.51 9.26 -14.40
N TRP A 280 -15.90 8.15 -14.80
CA TRP A 280 -14.64 8.16 -15.53
C TRP A 280 -14.78 8.78 -16.92
N GLY A 281 -15.87 8.46 -17.64
CA GLY A 281 -16.18 9.08 -18.93
C GLY A 281 -16.24 10.60 -18.81
N ARG A 282 -17.05 11.10 -17.87
CA ARG A 282 -17.20 12.55 -17.65
C ARG A 282 -15.93 13.22 -17.15
N ALA A 283 -15.19 12.61 -16.24
CA ALA A 283 -13.92 13.16 -15.78
C ALA A 283 -12.90 13.25 -16.93
N LEU A 284 -12.83 12.25 -17.80
CA LEU A 284 -11.92 12.25 -18.95
C LEU A 284 -12.35 13.20 -20.07
N GLU A 285 -13.65 13.45 -20.23
CA GLU A 285 -14.19 14.50 -21.11
C GLU A 285 -13.85 15.90 -20.57
N ASP A 286 -14.12 16.15 -19.29
CA ASP A 286 -13.87 17.43 -18.64
C ASP A 286 -12.37 17.76 -18.59
N SER A 287 -11.49 16.77 -18.42
CA SER A 287 -10.02 16.97 -18.41
C SER A 287 -9.37 16.98 -19.80
N ALA A 288 -10.15 17.02 -20.88
CA ALA A 288 -9.61 17.00 -22.24
C ALA A 288 -8.70 18.20 -22.56
N ASP A 289 -9.00 19.37 -22.00
CA ASP A 289 -8.24 20.62 -22.13
C ASP A 289 -6.89 20.60 -21.40
N ALA A 290 -6.79 19.83 -20.32
CA ALA A 290 -5.62 19.77 -19.44
C ALA A 290 -4.93 18.39 -19.42
N ARG A 291 -5.13 17.53 -20.43
CA ARG A 291 -4.76 16.10 -20.37
C ARG A 291 -3.28 15.78 -20.09
N VAL A 292 -2.37 16.73 -20.39
CA VAL A 292 -0.92 16.53 -20.20
C VAL A 292 -0.50 16.79 -18.75
N LEU A 293 -0.96 17.89 -18.15
CA LEU A 293 -0.57 18.35 -16.81
C LEU A 293 -1.66 18.14 -15.74
N GLY A 294 -2.89 17.85 -16.15
CA GLY A 294 -4.06 17.75 -15.29
C GLY A 294 -4.55 19.11 -14.80
N LYS A 295 -5.63 19.09 -14.01
CA LYS A 295 -6.29 20.29 -13.46
C LYS A 295 -5.79 20.72 -12.07
N GLY A 296 -4.88 19.97 -11.47
CA GLY A 296 -4.30 20.23 -10.15
C GLY A 296 -4.57 19.10 -9.17
N LEU A 297 -3.61 18.80 -8.28
CA LEU A 297 -3.74 17.76 -7.26
C LEU A 297 -4.97 18.00 -6.36
N GLY A 298 -5.82 16.98 -6.17
CA GLY A 298 -6.99 17.06 -5.30
C GLY A 298 -8.20 17.80 -5.89
N THR A 299 -8.20 18.15 -7.17
CA THR A 299 -9.29 18.94 -7.77
C THR A 299 -10.50 18.12 -8.21
N LEU A 300 -10.32 16.82 -8.49
CA LEU A 300 -11.39 15.99 -9.07
C LEU A 300 -12.65 15.99 -8.20
N GLY A 301 -12.50 15.78 -6.88
CA GLY A 301 -13.65 15.65 -5.98
C GLY A 301 -14.58 16.87 -6.00
N LYS A 302 -14.01 18.08 -6.05
CA LYS A 302 -14.78 19.34 -6.13
C LYS A 302 -15.32 19.57 -7.54
N ASN A 303 -14.48 19.38 -8.56
CA ASN A 303 -14.89 19.59 -9.95
C ASN A 303 -15.94 18.58 -10.41
N ALA A 304 -16.02 17.40 -9.78
CA ALA A 304 -17.07 16.43 -10.03
C ALA A 304 -18.48 17.02 -9.86
N LEU A 305 -18.65 18.03 -9.00
CA LEU A 305 -19.93 18.73 -8.84
C LEU A 305 -20.38 19.48 -10.10
N HIS A 306 -19.46 19.87 -10.99
CA HIS A 306 -19.80 20.56 -12.23
C HIS A 306 -20.48 19.64 -13.24
N PHE A 307 -20.17 18.34 -13.20
CA PHE A 307 -20.73 17.34 -14.12
C PHE A 307 -21.56 16.25 -13.42
N PHE A 308 -21.65 16.29 -12.10
CA PHE A 308 -22.60 15.56 -11.25
C PHE A 308 -23.21 16.51 -10.19
N PRO A 309 -24.04 17.50 -10.60
CA PRO A 309 -24.57 18.51 -9.69
C PRO A 309 -25.53 17.96 -8.62
N LEU A 310 -26.05 16.74 -8.81
CA LEU A 310 -26.90 16.04 -7.83
C LEU A 310 -26.11 15.27 -6.76
N SER A 311 -24.78 15.13 -6.88
CA SER A 311 -24.01 14.54 -5.80
C SER A 311 -23.85 15.58 -4.68
N GLU A 312 -24.47 15.35 -3.53
CA GLU A 312 -24.39 16.25 -2.38
C GLU A 312 -22.96 16.38 -1.79
N HIS A 313 -22.03 15.50 -2.20
CA HIS A 313 -20.68 15.39 -1.64
C HIS A 313 -19.64 15.24 -2.76
N ALA A 314 -18.41 15.67 -2.45
CA ALA A 314 -17.26 15.49 -3.34
C ALA A 314 -17.12 14.01 -3.74
N THR A 315 -17.10 13.75 -5.05
CA THR A 315 -17.07 12.39 -5.59
C THR A 315 -15.69 12.09 -6.16
N GLU A 316 -14.97 11.15 -5.56
CA GLU A 316 -13.68 10.73 -6.08
C GLU A 316 -13.82 9.67 -7.19
N ALA A 317 -12.82 9.52 -8.07
CA ALA A 317 -12.91 8.60 -9.21
C ALA A 317 -13.13 7.14 -8.82
N HIS A 318 -12.69 6.71 -7.64
CA HIS A 318 -12.46 5.31 -7.32
C HIS A 318 -11.66 4.60 -8.43
N SER A 319 -10.60 5.27 -8.88
CA SER A 319 -9.56 4.76 -9.77
C SER A 319 -8.39 5.73 -9.67
N ALA A 320 -7.29 5.28 -9.07
CA ALA A 320 -6.08 6.07 -8.99
C ALA A 320 -5.60 6.48 -10.39
N TYR A 321 -5.85 5.67 -11.42
CA TYR A 321 -5.45 6.00 -12.79
C TYR A 321 -6.25 7.16 -13.37
N VAL A 322 -7.59 7.09 -13.30
CA VAL A 322 -8.45 8.16 -13.81
C VAL A 322 -8.26 9.43 -13.01
N GLN A 323 -8.18 9.31 -11.67
CA GLN A 323 -7.95 10.45 -10.80
C GLN A 323 -6.60 11.11 -11.08
N THR A 324 -5.53 10.34 -11.23
CA THR A 324 -4.20 10.90 -11.53
C THR A 324 -4.17 11.55 -12.92
N ILE A 325 -4.85 10.99 -13.93
CA ILE A 325 -4.98 11.65 -15.24
C ILE A 325 -5.72 12.98 -15.12
N TYR A 326 -6.81 13.01 -14.37
CA TYR A 326 -7.59 14.23 -14.18
C TYR A 326 -6.77 15.32 -13.48
N GLU A 327 -6.11 14.96 -12.39
CA GLU A 327 -5.46 15.91 -11.48
C GLU A 327 -4.03 16.29 -11.90
N LEU A 328 -3.24 15.32 -12.38
CA LEU A 328 -1.82 15.48 -12.71
C LEU A 328 -1.49 15.14 -14.17
N GLY A 329 -2.50 14.81 -14.98
CA GLY A 329 -2.33 14.50 -16.39
C GLY A 329 -1.63 13.18 -16.65
N ILE A 330 -1.34 12.93 -17.92
CA ILE A 330 -0.61 11.73 -18.34
C ILE A 330 0.80 11.67 -17.73
N LEU A 331 1.45 12.83 -17.49
CA LEU A 331 2.75 12.88 -16.84
C LEU A 331 2.67 12.38 -15.40
N GLY A 332 1.64 12.81 -14.66
CA GLY A 332 1.34 12.31 -13.33
C GLY A 332 1.10 10.81 -13.32
N LEU A 333 0.33 10.28 -14.28
CA LEU A 333 0.05 8.84 -14.37
C LEU A 333 1.33 8.04 -14.61
N LEU A 334 2.18 8.48 -15.55
CA LEU A 334 3.45 7.82 -15.83
C LEU A 334 4.36 7.83 -14.60
N ALA A 335 4.42 8.95 -13.87
CA ALA A 335 5.18 9.05 -12.64
C ALA A 335 4.60 8.17 -11.51
N TYR A 336 3.27 8.06 -11.41
CA TYR A 336 2.60 7.17 -10.46
C TYR A 336 2.89 5.69 -10.77
N LEU A 337 2.78 5.28 -12.03
CA LEU A 337 3.12 3.92 -12.46
C LEU A 337 4.59 3.61 -12.22
N MET A 338 5.48 4.59 -12.43
CA MET A 338 6.91 4.47 -12.14
C MET A 338 7.18 4.17 -10.66
N LEU A 339 6.32 4.58 -9.72
CA LEU A 339 6.48 4.24 -8.30
C LEU A 339 6.52 2.72 -8.08
N TYR A 340 5.49 2.02 -8.58
CA TYR A 340 5.37 0.58 -8.42
C TYR A 340 6.26 -0.19 -9.40
N LEU A 341 6.32 0.23 -10.67
CA LEU A 341 7.14 -0.43 -11.68
C LEU A 341 8.64 -0.27 -11.39
N GLY A 342 9.07 0.87 -10.85
CA GLY A 342 10.44 1.10 -10.41
C GLY A 342 10.84 0.18 -9.26
N ILE A 343 9.95 -0.01 -8.28
CA ILE A 343 10.16 -0.97 -7.18
C ILE A 343 10.19 -2.40 -7.70
N ILE A 344 9.19 -2.82 -8.49
CA ILE A 344 9.10 -4.16 -9.07
C ILE A 344 10.34 -4.45 -9.91
N GLY A 345 10.74 -3.52 -10.79
CA GLY A 345 11.91 -3.63 -11.64
C GLY A 345 13.19 -3.78 -10.82
N ALA A 346 13.38 -2.96 -9.79
CA ALA A 346 14.54 -3.06 -8.90
C ALA A 346 14.57 -4.40 -8.15
N VAL A 347 13.45 -4.81 -7.55
CA VAL A 347 13.35 -6.09 -6.84
C VAL A 347 13.61 -7.26 -7.78
N PHE A 348 13.11 -7.18 -9.02
CA PHE A 348 13.35 -8.18 -10.04
C PHE A 348 14.82 -8.25 -10.44
N ILE A 349 15.49 -7.12 -10.68
CA ILE A 349 16.93 -7.07 -11.00
C ILE A 349 17.75 -7.72 -9.87
N TYR A 350 17.46 -7.40 -8.61
CA TYR A 350 18.17 -7.92 -7.44
C TYR A 350 17.55 -9.18 -6.82
N ARG A 351 16.66 -9.88 -7.55
CA ARG A 351 15.93 -11.05 -7.04
C ARG A 351 16.84 -12.18 -6.61
N ARG A 352 17.99 -12.35 -7.26
CA ARG A 352 18.95 -13.44 -6.98
C ARG A 352 19.50 -13.41 -5.55
N ARG A 353 19.46 -12.25 -4.85
CA ARG A 353 19.87 -12.15 -3.44
C ARG A 353 18.88 -12.81 -2.47
N ALA A 354 17.59 -12.75 -2.80
CA ALA A 354 16.51 -13.31 -1.99
C ALA A 354 15.29 -13.59 -2.89
N PRO A 355 15.26 -14.74 -3.59
CA PRO A 355 14.30 -15.00 -4.65
C PRO A 355 12.87 -15.10 -4.12
N ARG A 356 12.66 -15.86 -3.04
CA ARG A 356 11.31 -16.03 -2.45
C ARG A 356 10.72 -14.71 -1.95
N LEU A 357 11.52 -13.88 -1.27
CA LEU A 357 11.10 -12.55 -0.85
C LEU A 357 10.78 -11.63 -2.04
N ALA A 358 11.52 -11.79 -3.15
CA ALA A 358 11.25 -11.01 -4.36
C ALA A 358 9.86 -11.29 -4.92
N TYR A 359 9.42 -12.55 -4.95
CA TYR A 359 8.07 -12.89 -5.41
C TYR A 359 6.97 -12.33 -4.51
N ILE A 360 7.17 -12.29 -3.19
CA ILE A 360 6.22 -11.64 -2.27
C ILE A 360 6.11 -10.15 -2.61
N VAL A 361 7.22 -9.44 -2.72
CA VAL A 361 7.21 -7.99 -2.95
C VAL A 361 6.71 -7.62 -4.34
N ILE A 362 7.11 -8.38 -5.37
CA ILE A 362 6.59 -8.21 -6.73
C ILE A 362 5.09 -8.47 -6.75
N GLY A 363 4.63 -9.57 -6.14
CA GLY A 363 3.22 -9.89 -6.02
C GLY A 363 2.46 -8.75 -5.34
N PHE A 364 2.97 -8.23 -4.23
CA PHE A 364 2.33 -7.15 -3.51
C PHE A 364 2.30 -5.84 -4.30
N GLY A 365 3.35 -5.53 -5.08
CA GLY A 365 3.36 -4.41 -6.02
C GLY A 365 2.32 -4.57 -7.14
N VAL A 366 2.20 -5.76 -7.73
CA VAL A 366 1.18 -6.07 -8.75
C VAL A 366 -0.23 -5.91 -8.18
N VAL A 367 -0.46 -6.38 -6.95
CA VAL A 367 -1.75 -6.23 -6.26
C VAL A 367 -2.14 -4.77 -6.09
N ASN A 368 -1.19 -3.92 -5.68
CA ASN A 368 -1.42 -2.48 -5.56
C ASN A 368 -1.82 -1.88 -6.91
N LEU A 369 -1.11 -2.23 -7.99
CA LEU A 369 -1.48 -1.79 -9.35
C LEU A 369 -2.89 -2.25 -9.74
N LEU A 370 -3.25 -3.52 -9.47
CA LEU A 370 -4.60 -4.03 -9.77
C LEU A 370 -5.69 -3.28 -8.97
N ILE A 371 -5.43 -2.98 -7.70
CA ILE A 371 -6.38 -2.23 -6.87
C ILE A 371 -6.50 -0.78 -7.36
N SER A 372 -5.40 -0.13 -7.74
CA SER A 372 -5.36 1.23 -8.29
C SER A 372 -6.25 1.44 -9.50
N TYR A 373 -6.58 0.39 -10.25
CA TYR A 373 -7.54 0.48 -11.35
C TYR A 373 -8.95 0.85 -10.89
N SER A 374 -9.37 0.30 -9.74
CA SER A 374 -10.75 0.36 -9.23
C SER A 374 -10.90 1.14 -7.93
N ASP A 375 -9.80 1.70 -7.42
CA ASP A 375 -9.81 2.47 -6.20
C ASP A 375 -8.72 3.54 -6.16
N ASN A 376 -8.94 4.55 -5.31
CA ASN A 376 -8.07 5.71 -5.16
C ASN A 376 -6.98 5.47 -4.13
N LEU A 377 -6.14 4.46 -4.38
CA LEU A 377 -5.07 4.11 -3.45
C LEU A 377 -4.25 5.32 -2.94
N PRO A 378 -3.86 6.34 -3.76
CA PRO A 378 -3.10 7.48 -3.25
C PRO A 378 -3.75 8.24 -2.10
N TYR A 379 -5.08 8.17 -1.94
CA TYR A 379 -5.82 8.88 -0.90
C TYR A 379 -5.96 8.09 0.40
N TYR A 380 -5.60 6.80 0.39
CA TYR A 380 -5.67 5.93 1.55
C TYR A 380 -4.39 6.00 2.39
N LEU A 381 -4.27 7.11 3.13
CA LEU A 381 -3.10 7.46 3.95
C LEU A 381 -2.59 6.28 4.79
N SER A 382 -3.46 5.68 5.59
CA SER A 382 -3.12 4.64 6.57
C SER A 382 -2.64 3.36 5.89
N TYR A 383 -3.31 2.94 4.81
CA TYR A 383 -2.89 1.78 4.03
C TYR A 383 -1.51 1.99 3.39
N ASN A 384 -1.28 3.16 2.77
CA ASN A 384 -0.03 3.47 2.10
C ASN A 384 1.17 3.40 3.04
N TRP A 385 1.03 3.82 4.30
CA TRP A 385 2.13 3.72 5.27
C TRP A 385 2.65 2.29 5.41
N TYR A 386 1.76 1.30 5.47
CA TYR A 386 2.15 -0.11 5.54
C TYR A 386 2.78 -0.59 4.24
N VAL A 387 2.23 -0.21 3.09
CA VAL A 387 2.77 -0.57 1.77
C VAL A 387 4.21 -0.09 1.63
N TRP A 388 4.42 1.21 1.86
CA TRP A 388 5.70 1.86 1.69
C TRP A 388 6.71 1.44 2.76
N ALA A 389 6.26 1.11 3.98
CA ALA A 389 7.12 0.51 5.01
C ALA A 389 7.65 -0.86 4.58
N ILE A 390 6.79 -1.74 4.03
CA ILE A 390 7.18 -3.07 3.55
C ILE A 390 8.19 -2.96 2.40
N PHE A 391 7.92 -2.10 1.41
CA PHE A 391 8.87 -1.90 0.31
C PHE A 391 10.20 -1.28 0.78
N GLY A 392 10.15 -0.31 1.69
CA GLY A 392 11.35 0.27 2.29
C GLY A 392 12.17 -0.77 3.06
N ALA A 393 11.51 -1.70 3.75
CA ALA A 393 12.16 -2.79 4.48
C ALA A 393 12.82 -3.83 3.56
N ASP A 394 12.17 -4.19 2.45
CA ASP A 394 12.78 -5.05 1.43
C ASP A 394 13.99 -4.37 0.77
N PHE A 395 13.90 -3.07 0.50
CA PHE A 395 15.05 -2.30 0.00
C PHE A 395 16.18 -2.24 1.03
N ALA A 396 15.88 -2.04 2.32
CA ALA A 396 16.88 -2.09 3.37
C ALA A 396 17.57 -3.45 3.38
N LEU A 397 16.79 -4.54 3.29
CA LEU A 397 17.31 -5.89 3.24
C LEU A 397 18.23 -6.10 2.02
N ARG A 398 17.80 -5.72 0.82
CA ARG A 398 18.56 -5.96 -0.42
C ARG A 398 19.79 -5.09 -0.58
N PHE A 399 19.71 -3.81 -0.23
CA PHE A 399 20.78 -2.82 -0.51
C PHE A 399 21.60 -2.46 0.72
N GLY A 400 21.09 -2.69 1.94
CA GLY A 400 21.76 -2.41 3.20
C GLY A 400 22.25 -3.66 3.94
N VAL A 401 21.32 -4.57 4.26
CA VAL A 401 21.57 -5.69 5.21
C VAL A 401 22.26 -6.88 4.55
N LEU A 402 21.80 -7.31 3.36
CA LEU A 402 22.36 -8.46 2.63
C LEU A 402 23.63 -8.11 1.83
N GLN A 403 24.42 -7.14 2.28
CA GLN A 403 25.66 -6.79 1.60
C GLN A 403 26.67 -7.94 1.70
N PRO A 404 27.41 -8.27 0.61
CA PRO A 404 28.60 -9.09 0.74
C PRO A 404 29.59 -8.35 1.64
N ALA A 405 30.19 -9.06 2.60
CA ALA A 405 31.27 -8.51 3.41
C ALA A 405 32.31 -7.83 2.50
N PRO A 406 32.89 -6.68 2.90
CA PRO A 406 33.92 -6.04 2.11
C PRO A 406 35.05 -7.04 1.85
N ARG A 407 35.38 -7.22 0.56
CA ARG A 407 36.47 -8.05 0.03
C ARG A 407 37.81 -7.40 0.40
N ARG A 408 38.14 -7.35 1.69
CA ARG A 408 39.45 -6.97 2.24
C ARG A 408 39.73 -7.95 3.37
N LEU A 409 40.36 -9.08 3.01
CA LEU A 409 41.13 -10.01 3.86
C LEU A 409 41.34 -11.41 3.22
N GLN A 410 41.12 -11.58 1.90
CA GLN A 410 41.53 -12.80 1.20
C GLN A 410 42.88 -12.69 0.47
N THR A 411 43.56 -11.55 0.53
CA THR A 411 44.87 -11.36 -0.11
C THR A 411 46.08 -11.65 0.77
N PHE A 412 45.91 -12.23 1.97
CA PHE A 412 47.05 -12.61 2.83
C PHE A 412 47.10 -14.10 3.21
N ALA A 413 46.19 -14.93 2.67
CA ALA A 413 46.18 -16.37 2.95
C ALA A 413 46.89 -17.23 1.89
N GLU A 414 47.50 -16.61 0.88
CA GLU A 414 48.31 -17.31 -0.12
C GLU A 414 49.69 -16.65 -0.24
N MET A 415 50.53 -16.86 0.77
CA MET A 415 51.97 -17.01 0.53
C MET A 415 52.37 -18.41 1.05
N PRO A 416 52.67 -19.36 0.14
CA PRO A 416 53.23 -20.63 0.51
C PRO A 416 54.59 -20.43 1.17
N SER A 417 54.79 -21.13 2.29
CA SER A 417 56.08 -21.30 2.97
C SER A 417 57.16 -21.79 2.01
N SER A 418 58.08 -20.91 1.61
CA SER A 418 59.33 -21.32 0.98
C SER A 418 60.33 -21.75 2.07
N SER A 419 60.21 -22.99 2.53
CA SER A 419 61.27 -23.67 3.26
C SER A 419 61.59 -24.98 2.58
N ALA A 420 62.82 -25.01 2.04
CA ALA A 420 63.71 -26.16 1.83
C ALA A 420 64.18 -26.34 0.39
N THR A 421 65.41 -25.89 0.12
CA THR A 421 66.41 -26.79 -0.49
C THR A 421 67.81 -26.39 -0.04
N ALA A 422 68.57 -27.41 0.34
CA ALA A 422 69.89 -27.36 0.92
C ALA A 422 70.98 -26.95 -0.09
N ALA A 423 72.03 -26.27 0.41
CA ALA A 423 73.36 -26.31 -0.18
C ALA A 423 74.42 -26.24 0.94
N GLN A 424 75.37 -27.18 0.87
CA GLN A 424 76.43 -27.48 1.84
C GLN A 424 77.55 -26.42 1.87
N PRO A 425 78.37 -26.39 2.94
CA PRO A 425 79.53 -25.50 3.06
C PRO A 425 80.79 -26.07 2.39
N ARG A 426 81.56 -25.18 1.76
CA ARG A 426 83.03 -25.25 1.65
C ARG A 426 83.61 -23.87 1.91
#